data_AF-A0AAV4U7Q6-F1
#
_entry.id   AF-A0AAV4U7Q6-F1
#
_cell.length_a   1.000
_cell.length_b   1.000
_cell.length_c   1.000
_cell.angle_alpha   90.00
_cell.angle_beta   90.00
_cell.angle_gamma   90.00
#
_symmetry.space_group_name_H-M   'P 1'
#
loop_
_entity.id
_entity.type
_entity.pdbx_description
1 polymer ?
#
loop_
_entity_poly.entity_id
_entity_poly.type
_entity_poly.pdbx_seq_one_letter_code
_entity_poly.pdbx_strand_id
1 'polypeptide(L)'
;MVLWRKQVALFKKAVLEAKRKCFDDFISNISYKEDSMKTYKFLSTLQNKRPVLKKEPIYFNGAILTSDKAVANAFGQSYAKNQKRGLLPEKC
;
A
#
# COMPACT_ATOMS: atom_id res chain seq x y z
N MET A 1 -4.03 3.94 40.97
CA MET A 1 -3.06 3.38 39.99
C MET A 1 -3.34 1.92 39.59
N VAL A 2 -3.70 1.02 40.52
CA VAL A 2 -3.89 -0.42 40.24
C VAL A 2 -5.10 -0.73 39.33
N LEU A 3 -6.23 -0.05 39.54
CA LEU A 3 -7.45 -0.23 38.71
C LEU A 3 -7.19 0.08 37.22
N TRP A 4 -6.48 1.18 36.94
CA TRP A 4 -6.09 1.56 35.58
C TRP A 4 -5.25 0.48 34.90
N ARG A 5 -4.25 -0.07 35.61
CA ARG A 5 -3.41 -1.16 35.08
C ARG A 5 -4.23 -2.40 34.75
N LYS A 6 -5.23 -2.74 35.59
CA LYS A 6 -6.16 -3.85 35.35
C LYS A 6 -7.02 -3.60 34.10
N GLN A 7 -7.59 -2.41 33.95
CA GLN A 7 -8.40 -2.05 32.78
C GLN A 7 -7.58 -2.05 31.49
N VAL A 8 -6.36 -1.51 31.50
CA VAL A 8 -5.45 -1.56 30.35
C VAL A 8 -5.12 -3.00 29.97
N ALA A 9 -4.86 -3.88 30.94
CA ALA A 9 -4.58 -5.29 30.69
C ALA A 9 -5.81 -6.01 30.07
N LEU A 10 -7.00 -5.77 30.60
CA LEU A 10 -8.25 -6.30 30.06
C LEU A 10 -8.50 -5.82 28.62
N PHE A 11 -8.27 -4.54 28.35
CA PHE A 11 -8.39 -3.98 27.00
C PHE A 11 -7.41 -4.63 26.02
N LYS A 12 -6.13 -4.74 26.40
CA LYS A 12 -5.13 -5.42 25.57
C LYS A 12 -5.50 -6.87 25.29
N LYS A 13 -6.03 -7.58 26.29
CA LYS A 13 -6.53 -8.95 26.15
C LYS A 13 -7.70 -9.00 25.15
N ALA A 14 -8.69 -8.14 25.28
CA ALA A 14 -9.83 -8.07 24.37
C ALA A 14 -9.41 -7.76 22.92
N VAL A 15 -8.44 -6.85 22.73
CA VAL A 15 -7.88 -6.56 21.41
C VAL A 15 -7.17 -7.77 20.82
N LEU A 16 -6.40 -8.51 21.63
CA LEU A 16 -5.74 -9.74 21.18
C LEU A 16 -6.74 -10.83 20.82
N GLU A 17 -7.78 -11.02 21.63
CA GLU A 17 -8.85 -11.99 21.38
C GLU A 17 -9.62 -11.65 20.10
N ALA A 18 -9.97 -10.38 19.88
CA ALA A 18 -10.63 -9.93 18.66
C ALA A 18 -9.77 -10.19 17.41
N LYS A 19 -8.45 -9.95 17.49
CA LYS A 19 -7.52 -10.24 16.40
C LYS A 19 -7.43 -11.73 16.10
N ARG A 20 -7.33 -12.57 17.13
CA ARG A 20 -7.30 -14.04 16.98
C ARG A 20 -8.58 -14.56 16.35
N LYS A 21 -9.73 -14.15 16.89
CA LYS A 21 -11.04 -14.53 16.36
C LYS A 21 -11.19 -14.18 14.88
N CYS A 22 -10.81 -12.97 14.48
CA CYS A 22 -10.84 -12.56 13.07
C CYS A 22 -9.96 -13.46 12.17
N PHE A 23 -8.80 -13.86 12.67
CA PHE A 23 -7.93 -14.79 11.94
C PHE A 23 -8.50 -16.21 11.89
N ASP A 24 -9.04 -16.72 13.00
CA ASP A 24 -9.65 -18.04 13.07
C ASP A 24 -10.86 -18.14 12.14
N ASP A 25 -11.74 -17.13 12.15
CA ASP A 25 -12.89 -17.00 11.25
C ASP A 25 -12.45 -16.92 9.77
N PHE A 26 -11.31 -16.27 9.49
CA PHE A 26 -10.76 -16.23 8.14
C PHE A 26 -10.28 -17.61 7.68
N ILE A 27 -9.53 -18.34 8.52
CA ILE A 27 -9.02 -19.67 8.18
C ILE A 27 -10.15 -20.70 8.07
N SER A 28 -11.20 -20.60 8.89
CA SER A 28 -12.31 -21.56 8.84
C SER A 28 -13.16 -21.44 7.58
N ASN A 29 -13.21 -20.25 6.98
CA ASN A 29 -14.08 -19.96 5.83
C ASN A 29 -13.36 -19.91 4.49
N ILE A 30 -12.03 -20.03 4.46
CA ILE A 30 -11.25 -19.82 3.24
C ILE A 30 -11.25 -21.06 2.34
N SER A 31 -11.65 -20.88 1.09
CA SER A 31 -11.43 -21.87 0.03
C SER A 31 -10.24 -21.43 -0.82
N TYR A 32 -9.09 -22.11 -0.70
CA TYR A 32 -7.87 -21.74 -1.44
C TYR A 32 -8.05 -21.73 -2.96
N LYS A 33 -8.99 -22.53 -3.50
CA LYS A 33 -9.28 -22.59 -4.93
C LYS A 33 -9.96 -21.31 -5.43
N GLU A 34 -10.92 -20.80 -4.67
CA GLU A 34 -11.78 -19.68 -5.07
C GLU A 34 -11.22 -18.34 -4.56
N ASP A 35 -10.58 -18.34 -3.38
CA ASP A 35 -10.14 -17.16 -2.66
C ASP A 35 -8.61 -16.97 -2.66
N SER A 36 -7.89 -17.64 -3.56
CA SER A 36 -6.42 -17.55 -3.67
C SER A 36 -5.90 -16.10 -3.66
N MET A 37 -6.54 -15.22 -4.43
CA MET A 37 -6.19 -13.80 -4.51
C MET A 37 -6.49 -13.04 -3.21
N LYS A 38 -7.62 -13.33 -2.55
CA LYS A 38 -7.96 -12.71 -1.25
C LYS A 38 -6.98 -13.15 -0.18
N THR A 39 -6.63 -14.44 -0.17
CA THR A 39 -5.60 -15.03 0.70
C THR A 39 -4.26 -14.36 0.54
N TYR A 40 -3.80 -14.22 -0.71
CA TYR A 40 -2.54 -13.57 -1.05
C TYR A 40 -2.51 -12.12 -0.56
N LYS A 41 -3.57 -11.34 -0.82
CA LYS A 41 -3.68 -9.95 -0.33
C LYS A 41 -3.64 -9.89 1.19
N PHE A 42 -4.42 -10.73 1.88
CA PHE A 42 -4.47 -10.76 3.33
C PHE A 42 -3.10 -11.10 3.95
N LEU A 43 -2.44 -12.15 3.45
CA LEU A 43 -1.10 -12.52 3.88
C LEU A 43 -0.07 -11.43 3.57
N SER A 44 -0.18 -10.74 2.43
CA SER A 44 0.69 -9.63 2.09
C SER A 44 0.52 -8.45 3.06
N THR A 45 -0.71 -8.17 3.50
CA THR A 45 -1.00 -7.13 4.51
C THR A 45 -0.46 -7.54 5.87
N LEU A 46 -0.70 -8.79 6.30
CA LEU A 46 -0.19 -9.34 7.57
C LEU A 46 1.33 -9.30 7.67
N GLN A 47 2.01 -9.71 6.59
CA GLN A 47 3.45 -9.72 6.56
C GLN A 47 4.03 -8.32 6.67
N ASN A 48 3.30 -7.29 6.22
CA ASN A 48 3.70 -5.88 6.25
C ASN A 48 5.14 -5.65 5.71
N LYS A 49 5.63 -6.59 4.88
CA LYS A 49 7.00 -6.63 4.34
C LYS A 49 7.17 -5.67 3.17
N ARG A 50 6.07 -5.19 2.60
CA ARG A 50 6.11 -4.16 1.58
C ARG A 50 6.08 -2.82 2.33
N PRO A 51 7.17 -2.05 2.35
CA PRO A 51 7.03 -0.65 2.71
C PRO A 51 5.99 -0.06 1.77
N VAL A 52 5.02 0.68 2.32
CA VAL A 52 4.18 1.53 1.48
C VAL A 52 5.13 2.41 0.70
N LEU A 53 5.22 2.21 -0.61
CA LEU A 53 6.03 3.06 -1.48
C LEU A 53 5.49 4.47 -1.28
N LYS A 54 6.27 5.31 -0.61
CA LYS A 54 5.97 6.72 -0.49
C LYS A 54 6.12 7.27 -1.90
N LYS A 55 4.99 7.55 -2.55
CA LYS A 55 5.01 8.26 -3.82
C LYS A 55 5.56 9.65 -3.52
N GLU A 56 6.74 9.95 -4.02
CA GLU A 56 7.29 11.30 -3.95
C GLU A 56 6.49 12.22 -4.88
N PRO A 57 6.28 13.49 -4.50
CA PRO A 57 5.66 14.46 -5.39
C PRO A 57 6.51 14.65 -6.65
N ILE A 58 5.91 14.45 -7.83
CA ILE A 58 6.59 14.66 -9.10
C ILE A 58 6.47 16.14 -9.47
N TYR A 59 7.62 16.81 -9.61
CA TYR A 59 7.68 18.20 -10.06
C TYR A 59 7.92 18.25 -11.56
N PHE A 60 7.07 18.97 -12.29
CA PHE A 60 7.21 19.17 -13.73
C PHE A 60 6.86 20.61 -14.10
N ASN A 61 7.81 21.33 -14.73
CA ASN A 61 7.67 22.75 -15.10
C ASN A 61 7.16 23.66 -13.96
N GLY A 62 7.64 23.46 -12.73
CA GLY A 62 7.27 24.27 -11.56
C GLY A 62 5.92 23.91 -10.93
N ALA A 63 5.18 22.93 -11.47
CA ALA A 63 3.94 22.43 -10.89
C ALA A 63 4.13 21.05 -10.25
N ILE A 64 3.40 20.80 -9.14
CA ILE A 64 3.34 19.48 -8.50
C ILE A 64 2.25 18.66 -9.21
N LEU A 65 2.64 17.52 -9.78
CA LEU A 65 1.72 16.58 -10.40
C LEU A 65 1.24 15.58 -9.35
N THR A 66 -0.02 15.72 -8.93
CA THR A 66 -0.65 14.86 -7.92
C THR A 66 -1.50 13.73 -8.51
N SER A 67 -1.91 13.85 -9.77
CA SER A 67 -2.79 12.87 -10.45
C SER A 67 -2.02 12.05 -11.48
N ASP A 68 -2.26 10.73 -11.49
CA ASP A 68 -1.65 9.80 -12.45
C ASP A 68 -1.91 10.22 -13.92
N LYS A 69 -3.08 10.81 -14.23
CA LYS A 69 -3.40 11.33 -15.57
C LYS A 69 -2.50 12.52 -15.95
N ALA A 70 -2.22 13.41 -14.99
CA ALA A 70 -1.37 14.57 -15.21
C ALA A 70 0.09 14.14 -15.42
N VAL A 71 0.56 13.13 -14.66
CA VAL A 71 1.88 12.51 -14.83
C VAL A 71 2.03 11.87 -16.21
N ALA A 72 1.04 11.07 -16.63
CA ALA A 72 1.06 10.42 -17.95
C ALA A 72 1.11 11.44 -19.10
N ASN A 73 0.32 12.50 -19.02
CA ASN A 73 0.31 13.57 -20.02
C ASN A 73 1.65 14.34 -20.07
N ALA A 74 2.20 14.70 -18.90
CA ALA A 74 3.49 15.37 -18.81
C ALA A 74 4.62 14.49 -19.38
N PHE A 75 4.60 13.19 -19.07
CA PHE A 75 5.54 12.22 -19.63
C PHE A 75 5.44 12.17 -21.16
N GLY A 76 4.23 12.05 -21.71
CA GLY A 76 4.02 12.04 -23.16
C GLY A 76 4.51 13.30 -23.86
N GLN A 77 4.28 14.48 -23.26
CA GLN A 77 4.78 15.76 -23.79
C GLN A 77 6.32 15.83 -23.77
N SER A 78 6.95 15.40 -22.67
CA SER A 78 8.41 15.37 -22.56
C SER A 78 9.02 14.41 -23.59
N TYR A 79 8.44 13.21 -23.72
CA TYR A 79 8.90 12.20 -24.66
C TYR A 79 8.79 12.68 -26.12
N ALA A 80 7.64 13.23 -26.52
CA ALA A 80 7.44 13.76 -27.87
C ALA A 80 8.38 14.94 -28.21
N LYS A 81 8.70 15.79 -27.21
CA LYS A 81 9.65 16.90 -27.37
C LYS A 81 11.09 16.40 -27.56
N ASN A 82 11.49 15.37 -26.82
CA ASN A 82 12.84 14.80 -26.88
C ASN A 82 13.04 13.89 -28.09
N GLN A 83 11.99 13.19 -28.55
CA GLN A 83 12.02 12.41 -29.79
C GLN A 83 12.29 13.28 -31.02
N LYS A 84 11.69 14.48 -31.09
CA LYS A 84 11.95 15.46 -32.15
C LYS A 84 13.36 16.07 -32.13
N ARG A 85 14.07 15.95 -31.00
CA ARG A 85 15.43 16.47 -30.80
C ARG A 85 16.53 15.41 -30.88
N GLY A 86 16.20 14.14 -31.12
CA GLY A 86 17.17 13.04 -31.22
C GLY A 86 17.93 12.71 -29.92
N LEU A 87 17.58 13.34 -28.80
CA LEU A 87 18.19 13.12 -27.49
C LEU A 87 17.27 12.23 -26.67
N LEU A 88 17.46 10.92 -26.77
CA LEU A 88 16.89 10.00 -25.78
C LEU A 88 17.65 10.21 -24.46
N PRO A 89 16.95 10.32 -23.32
CA PRO A 89 17.63 10.36 -22.03
C PRO A 89 18.40 9.05 -21.83
N GLU A 90 19.68 9.14 -21.49
CA GLU A 90 20.47 7.98 -21.09
C GLU A 90 19.82 7.32 -19.87
N LYS A 91 19.91 5.99 -19.85
CA LYS A 91 19.30 5.12 -18.85
C LYS A 91 19.71 5.57 -17.45
N CYS A 92 18.72 5.86 -16.60
CA CYS A 92 18.89 5.91 -15.15
C CYS A 92 19.02 4.49 -14.59
#